data_AF-A0A4C1T8M2-F1
#
_entry.id   AF-A0A4C1T8M2-F1
#
_cell.length_a   1.000
_cell.length_b   1.000
_cell.length_c   1.000
_cell.angle_alpha   90.00
_cell.angle_beta   90.00
_cell.angle_gamma   90.00
#
_symmetry.space_group_name_H-M   'P 1'
#
loop_
_entity.id
_entity.type
_entity.pdbx_description
1 polymer ?
#
loop_
_entity_poly.entity_id
_entity_poly.type
_entity_poly.pdbx_seq_one_letter_code
_entity_poly.pdbx_strand_id
1 'polypeptide(L)'
;ELEQKAGVDLLVRRRGGIRLTNAGSDLVARAEEILERFDALEDALRMHARARSQQIRILTNTSAVDVLTEFLAATLAQFPKLRVQLEEVPSREASRRLAEGEVDLAIVSLPPREEGLEVRPLWLDPLVAVNARDDEAPVDAQTFATIVRGPMIGLPVASPATIHRAAGTRHRDRAGLPSASPDRRRGARPRIDRGGGGDRATGCGAR
;
A
#
# COMPACT_ATOMS: atom_id res chain seq x y z
N GLU A 1 -54.40 -1.66 15.92
CA GLU A 1 -53.88 -0.63 14.99
C GLU A 1 -53.68 -1.11 13.56
N LEU A 2 -53.25 -2.35 13.31
CA LEU A 2 -52.99 -2.82 11.94
C LEU A 2 -54.27 -2.93 11.09
N GLU A 3 -55.37 -3.45 11.63
CA GLU A 3 -56.68 -3.50 10.95
C GLU A 3 -57.20 -2.10 10.61
N GLN A 4 -56.99 -1.12 11.49
CA GLN A 4 -57.33 0.28 11.24
C GLN A 4 -56.50 0.90 10.11
N LYS A 5 -55.20 0.55 10.01
CA LYS A 5 -54.34 1.01 8.90
C LYS A 5 -54.66 0.30 7.58
N ALA A 6 -55.05 -0.96 7.63
CA ALA A 6 -55.42 -1.76 6.46
C ALA A 6 -56.86 -1.48 5.99
N GLY A 7 -57.71 -0.90 6.84
CA GLY A 7 -59.12 -0.63 6.53
C GLY A 7 -59.99 -1.89 6.42
N VAL A 8 -59.49 -3.04 6.88
CA VAL A 8 -60.17 -4.35 6.79
C VAL A 8 -59.97 -5.14 8.08
N ASP A 9 -60.98 -5.95 8.43
CA ASP A 9 -60.88 -6.90 9.53
C ASP A 9 -59.99 -8.07 9.12
N LEU A 10 -58.92 -8.29 9.87
CA LEU A 10 -57.96 -9.39 9.66
C LEU A 10 -58.29 -10.57 10.57
N LEU A 11 -58.97 -10.31 11.69
CA LEU A 11 -59.36 -11.28 12.69
C LEU A 11 -60.87 -11.21 12.95
N VAL A 12 -61.48 -12.36 13.17
CA VAL A 12 -62.87 -12.48 13.61
C VAL A 12 -62.97 -13.30 14.89
N ARG A 13 -63.73 -12.78 15.87
CA ARG A 13 -64.06 -13.50 17.11
C ARG A 13 -65.29 -14.36 16.91
N ARG A 14 -65.19 -15.66 17.21
CA ARG A 14 -66.30 -16.63 17.23
C ARG A 14 -66.38 -17.26 18.63
N ARG A 15 -67.51 -17.92 18.95
CA ARG A 15 -67.74 -18.59 20.26
C ARG A 15 -66.66 -19.63 20.65
N GLY A 16 -65.78 -20.04 19.73
CA GLY A 16 -64.67 -20.97 19.98
C GLY A 16 -63.27 -20.38 19.79
N GLY A 17 -63.12 -19.04 19.75
CA GLY A 17 -61.80 -18.38 19.65
C GLY A 17 -61.70 -17.36 18.52
N ILE A 18 -60.47 -16.92 18.27
CA ILE A 18 -60.12 -15.97 17.20
C ILE A 18 -59.71 -16.76 15.95
N ARG A 19 -60.22 -16.35 14.79
CA ARG A 19 -59.79 -16.89 13.48
C ARG A 19 -59.38 -15.76 12.55
N LEU A 20 -58.50 -16.07 11.60
CA LEU A 20 -58.17 -15.19 10.50
C LEU A 20 -59.38 -15.04 9.57
N THR A 21 -59.55 -13.85 9.02
CA THR A 21 -60.39 -13.63 7.83
C THR A 21 -59.62 -14.04 6.58
N ASN A 22 -60.24 -13.96 5.41
CA ASN A 22 -59.52 -14.17 4.14
C ASN A 22 -58.40 -13.13 3.99
N ALA A 23 -58.69 -11.87 4.28
CA ALA A 23 -57.69 -10.79 4.27
C ALA A 23 -56.57 -11.05 5.30
N GLY A 24 -56.91 -11.58 6.48
CA GLY A 24 -55.92 -12.01 7.47
C GLY A 24 -55.02 -13.15 6.98
N SER A 25 -55.58 -14.10 6.26
CA SER A 25 -54.84 -15.25 5.71
C SER A 25 -53.90 -14.80 4.58
N ASP A 26 -54.38 -13.94 3.69
CA ASP A 26 -53.56 -13.35 2.61
C ASP A 26 -52.43 -12.49 3.19
N LEU A 27 -52.71 -11.72 4.24
CA LEU A 27 -51.69 -10.93 4.93
C LEU A 27 -50.60 -11.82 5.54
N VAL A 28 -50.97 -12.91 6.20
CA VAL A 28 -50.01 -13.83 6.82
C VAL A 28 -49.09 -14.42 5.75
N ALA A 29 -49.64 -14.93 4.65
CA ALA A 29 -48.83 -15.49 3.56
C ALA A 29 -47.84 -14.46 2.99
N ARG A 30 -48.28 -13.21 2.81
CA ARG A 30 -47.40 -12.13 2.33
C ARG A 30 -46.38 -11.67 3.37
N ALA A 31 -46.75 -11.68 4.66
CA ALA A 31 -45.84 -11.33 5.74
C ALA A 31 -44.73 -12.38 5.90
N GLU A 32 -45.06 -13.67 5.79
CA GLU A 32 -44.09 -14.76 5.76
C GLU A 32 -43.11 -14.60 4.60
N GLU A 33 -43.59 -14.34 3.37
CA GLU A 33 -42.72 -14.07 2.21
C GLU A 33 -41.77 -12.87 2.45
N ILE A 34 -42.23 -11.81 3.13
CA ILE A 34 -41.41 -10.64 3.46
C ILE A 34 -40.35 -10.98 4.50
N LEU A 35 -40.72 -11.73 5.53
CA LEU A 35 -39.79 -12.15 6.58
C LEU A 35 -38.70 -13.07 6.03
N GLU A 36 -39.06 -14.05 5.19
CA GLU A 36 -38.08 -14.91 4.52
C GLU A 36 -37.08 -14.11 3.66
N ARG A 37 -37.57 -13.09 2.94
CA ARG A 37 -36.69 -12.20 2.16
C ARG A 37 -35.80 -11.34 3.06
N PHE A 38 -36.31 -10.93 4.22
CA PHE A 38 -35.54 -10.16 5.19
C PHE A 38 -34.44 -11.02 5.82
N ASP A 39 -34.73 -12.26 6.19
CA ASP A 39 -33.75 -13.21 6.72
C ASP A 39 -32.66 -13.52 5.69
N ALA A 40 -33.04 -13.75 4.43
CA ALA A 40 -32.09 -13.95 3.33
C ALA A 40 -31.17 -12.73 3.12
N LEU A 41 -31.70 -11.50 3.29
CA LEU A 41 -30.93 -10.28 3.24
C LEU A 41 -29.94 -10.20 4.41
N GLU A 42 -30.37 -10.49 5.64
CA GLU A 42 -29.48 -10.52 6.81
C GLU A 42 -28.32 -11.51 6.60
N ASP A 43 -28.61 -12.69 6.08
CA ASP A 43 -27.59 -13.70 5.81
C ASP A 43 -26.62 -13.26 4.71
N ALA A 44 -27.11 -12.64 3.63
CA ALA A 44 -26.27 -12.07 2.58
C ALA A 44 -25.33 -10.97 3.13
N LEU A 45 -25.82 -10.13 4.04
CA LEU A 45 -25.02 -9.10 4.72
C LEU A 45 -23.99 -9.72 5.67
N ARG A 46 -24.36 -10.76 6.43
CA ARG A 46 -23.42 -11.51 7.28
C ARG A 46 -22.33 -12.19 6.45
N MET A 47 -22.67 -12.76 5.30
CA MET A 47 -21.66 -13.32 4.39
C MET A 47 -20.71 -12.24 3.85
N HIS A 48 -21.22 -11.06 3.48
CA HIS A 48 -20.38 -9.93 3.09
C HIS A 48 -19.47 -9.46 4.22
N ALA A 49 -20.00 -9.38 5.45
CA ALA A 49 -19.21 -9.03 6.62
C ALA A 49 -18.10 -10.06 6.90
N ARG A 50 -18.40 -11.36 6.77
CA ARG A 50 -17.42 -12.45 6.89
C ARG A 50 -16.37 -12.46 5.77
N ALA A 51 -16.79 -12.14 4.54
CA ALA A 51 -15.86 -12.01 3.41
C ALA A 51 -14.95 -10.79 3.58
N ARG A 52 -15.50 -9.68 4.11
CA ARG A 52 -14.73 -8.47 4.47
C ARG A 52 -13.76 -8.75 5.62
N SER A 53 -14.15 -9.53 6.62
CA SER A 53 -13.25 -9.89 7.73
C SER A 53 -12.12 -10.84 7.33
N GLN A 54 -12.19 -11.42 6.13
CA GLN A 54 -11.16 -12.28 5.54
C GLN A 54 -10.36 -11.58 4.45
N GLN A 55 -10.49 -10.27 4.30
CA GLN A 55 -9.76 -9.51 3.29
C GLN A 55 -9.07 -8.28 3.90
N ILE A 56 -7.79 -8.12 3.61
CA ILE A 56 -7.00 -6.95 4.01
C ILE A 56 -6.49 -6.25 2.75
N ARG A 57 -6.70 -4.94 2.66
CA ARG A 57 -6.24 -4.07 1.58
C ARG A 57 -5.06 -3.24 2.07
N ILE A 58 -3.92 -3.39 1.41
CA ILE A 58 -2.65 -2.78 1.77
C ILE A 58 -2.19 -1.92 0.60
N LEU A 59 -1.93 -0.64 0.87
CA LEU A 59 -1.22 0.24 -0.05
C LEU A 59 0.23 0.37 0.39
N THR A 60 1.15 0.32 -0.57
CA THR A 60 2.58 0.38 -0.25
C THR A 60 3.38 1.12 -1.32
N ASN A 61 4.56 1.62 -0.95
CA ASN A 61 5.52 2.19 -1.88
C ASN A 61 6.43 1.12 -2.50
N THR A 62 7.10 1.47 -3.60
CA THR A 62 7.95 0.54 -4.37
C THR A 62 8.97 -0.22 -3.51
N SER A 63 9.71 0.45 -2.61
CA SER A 63 10.76 -0.23 -1.81
C SER A 63 10.23 -1.23 -0.79
N ALA A 64 8.96 -1.12 -0.42
CA ALA A 64 8.34 -1.98 0.57
C ALA A 64 7.71 -3.24 -0.04
N VAL A 65 7.38 -3.24 -1.33
CA VAL A 65 6.75 -4.38 -2.03
C VAL A 65 7.62 -5.65 -1.91
N ASP A 66 8.94 -5.51 -2.14
CA ASP A 66 9.86 -6.65 -2.14
C ASP A 66 9.92 -7.33 -0.76
N VAL A 67 10.08 -6.53 0.31
CA VAL A 67 10.13 -7.03 1.69
C VAL A 67 8.78 -7.62 2.12
N LEU A 68 7.68 -7.00 1.71
CA LEU A 68 6.34 -7.45 2.07
C LEU A 68 6.00 -8.79 1.46
N THR A 69 6.46 -9.06 0.24
CA THR A 69 6.10 -10.30 -0.47
C THR A 69 6.56 -11.54 0.29
N GLU A 70 7.76 -11.50 0.88
CA GLU A 70 8.28 -12.59 1.72
C GLU A 70 7.47 -12.78 3.01
N PHE A 71 7.16 -11.68 3.69
CA PHE A 71 6.35 -11.71 4.92
C PHE A 71 4.91 -12.19 4.67
N LEU A 72 4.30 -11.74 3.56
CA LEU A 72 2.95 -12.11 3.16
C LEU A 72 2.87 -13.59 2.81
N ALA A 73 3.88 -14.18 2.18
CA ALA A 73 3.91 -15.60 1.87
C ALA A 73 3.78 -16.46 3.14
N ALA A 74 4.57 -16.15 4.18
CA ALA A 74 4.49 -16.84 5.47
C ALA A 74 3.13 -16.62 6.17
N THR A 75 2.58 -15.41 6.10
CA THR A 75 1.29 -15.07 6.71
C THR A 75 0.13 -15.79 6.04
N LEU A 76 0.09 -15.80 4.71
CA LEU A 76 -0.97 -16.47 3.94
C LEU A 76 -0.94 -18.00 4.13
N ALA A 77 0.24 -18.58 4.37
CA ALA A 77 0.35 -19.99 4.74
C ALA A 77 -0.25 -20.29 6.12
N GLN A 78 -0.11 -19.38 7.09
CA GLN A 78 -0.69 -19.52 8.44
C GLN A 78 -2.21 -19.23 8.46
N PHE A 79 -2.70 -18.38 7.55
CA PHE A 79 -4.11 -18.00 7.47
C PHE A 79 -4.69 -18.28 6.07
N PRO A 80 -5.04 -19.53 5.73
CA PRO A 80 -5.42 -19.93 4.37
C PRO A 80 -6.69 -19.26 3.81
N LYS A 81 -7.53 -18.72 4.68
CA LYS A 81 -8.76 -18.01 4.30
C LYS A 81 -8.54 -16.51 4.12
N LEU A 82 -7.39 -15.98 4.53
CA LEU A 82 -7.06 -14.58 4.40
C LEU A 82 -6.75 -14.25 2.94
N ARG A 83 -7.37 -13.19 2.42
CA ARG A 83 -7.06 -12.59 1.13
C ARG A 83 -6.38 -11.26 1.35
N VAL A 84 -5.27 -11.04 0.66
CA VAL A 84 -4.55 -9.77 0.70
C VAL A 84 -4.62 -9.13 -0.67
N GLN A 85 -5.09 -7.90 -0.74
CA GLN A 85 -4.95 -7.04 -1.91
C GLN A 85 -3.83 -6.06 -1.64
N LEU A 86 -2.81 -6.09 -2.49
CA LEU A 86 -1.65 -5.21 -2.41
C LEU A 86 -1.64 -4.33 -3.67
N GLU A 87 -1.52 -3.02 -3.49
CA GLU A 87 -1.42 -2.05 -4.58
C GLU A 87 -0.25 -1.09 -4.30
N GLU A 88 0.58 -0.88 -5.33
CA GLU A 88 1.73 0.02 -5.25
C GLU A 88 1.32 1.46 -5.61
N VAL A 89 1.49 2.38 -4.67
CA VAL A 89 1.21 3.81 -4.85
C VAL A 89 2.23 4.67 -4.08
N PRO A 90 2.40 5.95 -4.45
CA PRO A 90 3.23 6.86 -3.65
C PRO A 90 2.76 6.96 -2.19
N SER A 91 3.68 7.04 -1.24
CA SER A 91 3.34 7.03 0.20
C SER A 91 2.31 8.09 0.61
N ARG A 92 2.35 9.28 0.00
CA ARG A 92 1.37 10.34 0.27
C ARG A 92 -0.05 9.92 -0.13
N GLU A 93 -0.17 9.23 -1.26
CA GLU A 93 -1.47 8.73 -1.73
C GLU A 93 -1.97 7.57 -0.85
N ALA A 94 -1.07 6.69 -0.43
CA ALA A 94 -1.39 5.62 0.52
C ALA A 94 -1.95 6.17 1.84
N SER A 95 -1.30 7.19 2.42
CA SER A 95 -1.73 7.83 3.66
C SER A 95 -3.09 8.53 3.52
N ARG A 96 -3.32 9.23 2.41
CA ARG A 96 -4.60 9.88 2.11
C ARG A 96 -5.75 8.87 2.03
N ARG A 97 -5.58 7.82 1.23
CA ARG A 97 -6.60 6.76 1.05
C ARG A 97 -6.87 5.98 2.34
N LEU A 98 -5.86 5.80 3.19
CA LEU A 98 -6.04 5.22 4.52
C LEU A 98 -6.88 6.14 5.42
N ALA A 99 -6.59 7.45 5.44
CA ALA A 99 -7.36 8.43 6.22
C ALA A 99 -8.82 8.54 5.74
N GLU A 100 -9.07 8.31 4.45
CA GLU A 100 -10.42 8.25 3.85
C GLU A 100 -11.15 6.90 4.10
N GLY A 101 -10.48 5.92 4.74
CA GLY A 101 -11.04 4.60 5.03
C GLY A 101 -11.14 3.67 3.81
N GLU A 102 -10.48 4.02 2.71
CA GLU A 102 -10.49 3.23 1.48
C GLU A 102 -9.67 1.95 1.58
N VAL A 103 -8.70 1.89 2.49
CA VAL A 103 -7.81 0.74 2.69
C VAL A 103 -7.63 0.47 4.17
N ASP A 104 -7.09 -0.70 4.50
CA ASP A 104 -7.02 -1.15 5.89
C ASP A 104 -5.62 -0.86 6.49
N LEU A 105 -4.57 -0.87 5.64
CA LEU A 105 -3.20 -0.56 6.03
C LEU A 105 -2.48 0.24 4.93
N ALA A 106 -1.59 1.14 5.33
CA ALA A 106 -0.67 1.83 4.44
C ALA A 106 0.77 1.67 4.95
N ILE A 107 1.67 1.27 4.06
CA ILE A 107 3.08 1.11 4.34
C ILE A 107 3.83 2.21 3.60
N VAL A 108 4.53 3.03 4.38
CA VAL A 108 5.08 4.31 3.93
C VAL A 108 6.50 4.50 4.43
N SER A 109 7.32 5.21 3.65
CA SER A 109 8.74 5.45 3.99
C SER A 109 8.94 6.61 4.97
N LEU A 110 7.96 7.52 5.06
CA LEU A 110 7.98 8.63 6.02
C LEU A 110 6.66 8.68 6.78
N PRO A 111 6.67 9.17 8.04
CA PRO A 111 5.44 9.41 8.78
C PRO A 111 4.46 10.28 7.98
N PRO A 112 3.17 9.88 7.94
CA PRO A 112 2.12 10.67 7.29
C PRO A 112 1.96 12.05 7.93
N ARG A 113 1.33 12.97 7.19
CA ARG A 113 0.95 14.29 7.72
C ARG A 113 -0.51 14.32 8.19
N GLU A 114 -1.27 13.33 7.75
CA GLU A 114 -2.68 13.15 8.04
C GLU A 114 -2.87 12.86 9.55
N GLU A 115 -3.82 13.55 10.17
CA GLU A 115 -4.16 13.35 11.58
C GLU A 115 -5.02 12.10 11.76
N GLY A 116 -5.03 11.56 12.99
CA GLY A 116 -5.87 10.40 13.32
C GLY A 116 -5.33 9.05 12.83
N LEU A 117 -4.13 9.01 12.24
CA LEU A 117 -3.46 7.77 11.86
C LEU A 117 -2.53 7.27 12.97
N GLU A 118 -2.63 5.98 13.30
CA GLU A 118 -1.63 5.30 14.12
C GLU A 118 -0.43 4.91 13.24
N VAL A 119 0.77 5.26 13.70
CA VAL A 119 2.01 4.99 12.97
C VAL A 119 2.90 4.06 13.79
N ARG A 120 3.30 2.94 13.18
CA ARG A 120 4.19 1.96 13.79
C ARG A 120 5.42 1.71 12.90
N PRO A 121 6.64 1.83 13.44
CA PRO A 121 7.85 1.42 12.72
C PRO A 121 7.79 -0.09 12.43
N LEU A 122 8.01 -0.49 11.18
CA LEU A 122 8.02 -1.90 10.77
C LEU A 122 9.46 -2.42 10.59
N TRP A 123 10.26 -1.73 9.77
CA TRP A 123 11.68 -2.01 9.59
C TRP A 123 12.45 -0.73 9.26
N LEU A 124 13.78 -0.83 9.29
CA LEU A 124 14.67 0.20 8.78
C LEU A 124 15.05 -0.14 7.34
N ASP A 125 14.83 0.80 6.43
CA ASP A 125 15.25 0.74 5.03
C ASP A 125 16.48 1.66 4.83
N PRO A 126 17.71 1.17 5.07
CA PRO A 126 18.90 2.03 5.03
C PRO A 126 19.22 2.43 3.59
N LEU A 127 19.22 3.73 3.32
CA LEU A 127 19.74 4.26 2.07
C LEU A 127 21.27 4.27 2.09
N VAL A 128 21.89 3.41 1.28
CA VAL A 128 23.35 3.28 1.18
C VAL A 128 23.87 3.87 -0.13
N ALA A 129 25.08 4.43 -0.08
CA ALA A 129 25.81 4.81 -1.29
C ALA A 129 26.58 3.60 -1.83
N VAL A 130 26.51 3.39 -3.14
CA VAL A 130 27.22 2.31 -3.83
C VAL A 130 28.10 2.94 -4.90
N ASN A 131 29.40 2.68 -4.82
CA ASN A 131 30.39 3.15 -5.78
C ASN A 131 30.89 1.98 -6.64
N ALA A 132 31.56 2.31 -7.76
CA ALA A 132 32.27 1.30 -8.53
C ALA A 132 33.38 0.66 -7.67
N ARG A 133 33.65 -0.62 -7.89
CA ARG A 133 34.65 -1.37 -7.09
C ARG A 133 36.05 -0.75 -7.12
N ASP A 134 36.39 -0.11 -8.23
CA ASP A 134 37.70 0.49 -8.48
C ASP A 134 37.74 1.99 -8.12
N ASP A 135 36.67 2.51 -7.51
CA ASP A 135 36.61 3.90 -7.02
C ASP A 135 37.24 3.99 -5.63
N GLU A 136 38.37 4.70 -5.51
CA GLU A 136 39.15 4.81 -4.26
C GLU A 136 38.52 5.75 -3.22
N ALA A 137 37.39 6.39 -3.52
CA ALA A 137 36.71 7.26 -2.58
C ALA A 137 36.23 6.47 -1.34
N PRO A 138 36.75 6.75 -0.12
CA PRO A 138 36.35 6.05 1.09
C PRO A 138 34.85 6.27 1.35
N VAL A 139 34.06 5.19 1.35
CA VAL A 139 32.59 5.22 1.49
C VAL A 139 32.17 5.58 2.93
N ASP A 140 33.05 5.30 3.88
CA ASP A 140 32.89 5.36 5.34
C ASP A 140 32.99 6.78 5.94
N ALA A 141 33.50 7.77 5.19
CA ALA A 141 33.70 9.14 5.70
C ALA A 141 32.91 10.23 4.95
N GLN A 142 32.12 9.88 3.93
CA GLN A 142 31.38 10.88 3.16
C GLN A 142 30.01 11.19 3.75
N THR A 143 29.75 12.47 4.01
CA THR A 143 28.40 12.91 4.37
C THR A 143 27.46 12.78 3.18
N PHE A 144 26.18 12.51 3.45
CA PHE A 144 25.11 12.52 2.43
C PHE A 144 25.15 13.80 1.56
N ALA A 145 25.47 14.94 2.17
CA ALA A 145 25.59 16.22 1.47
C ALA A 145 26.75 16.25 0.46
N THR A 146 27.87 15.60 0.76
CA THR A 146 29.00 15.45 -0.18
C THR A 146 28.62 14.56 -1.35
N ILE A 147 28.00 13.40 -1.06
CA ILE A 147 27.58 12.43 -2.07
C ILE A 147 26.57 13.07 -3.02
N VAL A 148 25.52 13.73 -2.50
CA VAL A 148 24.45 14.41 -3.29
C VAL A 148 24.97 15.50 -4.22
N ARG A 149 26.16 16.05 -3.96
CA ARG A 149 26.80 17.07 -4.80
C ARG A 149 27.68 16.50 -5.91
N GLY A 150 28.10 15.23 -5.79
CA GLY A 150 28.92 14.55 -6.79
C GLY A 150 28.12 14.03 -7.98
N PRO A 151 28.81 13.58 -9.05
CA PRO A 151 28.17 12.87 -10.15
C PRO A 151 27.53 11.58 -9.63
N MET A 152 26.24 11.38 -9.90
CA MET A 152 25.53 10.16 -9.52
C MET A 152 24.44 9.79 -10.52
N ILE A 153 24.06 8.52 -10.46
CA ILE A 153 22.85 8.03 -11.09
C ILE A 153 21.72 8.17 -10.06
N GLY A 154 20.80 9.08 -10.31
CA GLY A 154 19.61 9.26 -9.47
C GLY A 154 18.51 8.25 -9.81
N LEU A 155 17.70 7.88 -8.82
CA LEU A 155 16.47 7.12 -9.04
C LEU A 155 15.32 8.03 -9.52
N PRO A 156 14.29 7.48 -10.21
CA PRO A 156 13.14 8.26 -10.66
C PRO A 156 12.42 8.98 -9.51
N VAL A 157 11.75 10.08 -9.87
CA VAL A 157 11.25 11.16 -8.98
C VAL A 157 10.17 10.71 -7.96
N ALA A 158 9.66 9.48 -8.08
CA ALA A 158 8.64 8.92 -7.18
C ALA A 158 9.17 7.85 -6.20
N SER A 159 10.49 7.58 -6.22
CA SER A 159 11.09 6.58 -5.32
C SER A 159 11.28 7.11 -3.89
N PRO A 160 11.21 6.23 -2.86
CA PRO A 160 11.54 6.57 -1.47
C PRO A 160 12.89 7.27 -1.29
N ALA A 161 13.89 6.90 -2.09
CA ALA A 161 15.21 7.55 -2.10
C ALA A 161 15.14 9.04 -2.48
N THR A 162 14.22 9.43 -3.38
CA THR A 162 13.99 10.85 -3.72
C THR A 162 13.35 11.61 -2.56
N ILE A 163 12.51 10.95 -1.76
CA ILE A 163 11.93 11.54 -0.55
C ILE A 163 13.04 11.81 0.49
N HIS A 164 14.01 10.92 0.66
CA HIS A 164 15.19 11.17 1.49
C HIS A 164 16.03 12.34 0.97
N ARG A 165 16.17 12.50 -0.35
CA ARG A 165 16.81 13.67 -0.96
C ARG A 165 16.10 14.98 -0.59
N ALA A 166 14.76 15.00 -0.65
CA ALA A 166 13.96 16.16 -0.27
C ALA A 166 14.00 16.45 1.24
N ALA A 167 14.03 15.41 2.08
CA ALA A 167 14.18 15.53 3.53
C ALA A 167 15.57 16.08 3.92
N GLY A 168 16.63 15.62 3.25
CA GLY A 168 17.98 16.16 3.41
C GLY A 168 18.10 17.64 2.99
N THR A 169 17.35 18.06 1.96
CA THR A 169 17.29 19.48 1.59
C THR A 169 16.50 20.35 2.58
N ARG A 170 15.54 19.82 3.35
CA ARG A 170 14.88 20.61 4.41
C ARG A 170 15.80 20.92 5.59
N HIS A 171 16.87 20.11 5.79
CA HIS A 171 17.94 20.45 6.72
C HIS A 171 18.79 21.65 6.22
N ARG A 172 18.73 21.97 4.91
CA ARG A 172 19.42 23.12 4.28
C ARG A 172 18.76 24.45 4.64
N ASP A 173 17.42 24.50 4.67
CA ASP A 173 16.68 25.74 4.95
C ASP A 173 16.76 26.14 6.43
N ARG A 174 16.92 25.18 7.34
CA ARG A 174 17.19 25.46 8.76
C ARG A 174 18.64 25.87 9.03
N ALA A 175 19.56 25.59 8.11
CA ALA A 175 21.00 25.83 8.24
C ALA A 175 21.53 26.99 7.37
N GLY A 176 20.67 27.72 6.65
CA GLY A 176 21.02 29.00 6.01
C GLY A 176 22.12 28.94 4.92
N LEU A 177 22.22 27.84 4.16
CA LEU A 177 23.25 27.69 3.11
C LEU A 177 22.69 27.95 1.69
N PRO A 178 23.35 28.77 0.85
CA PRO A 178 22.78 29.28 -0.40
C PRO A 178 22.55 28.19 -1.46
N SER A 179 21.52 28.42 -2.30
CA SER A 179 21.15 27.59 -3.45
C SER A 179 22.01 27.95 -4.66
N ALA A 180 22.70 26.95 -5.23
CA ALA A 180 23.36 27.08 -6.52
C ALA A 180 22.61 26.22 -7.54
N SER A 181 22.11 26.87 -8.60
CA SER A 181 21.47 26.24 -9.75
C SER A 181 22.56 25.81 -10.75
N PRO A 182 22.55 24.58 -11.32
CA PRO A 182 23.55 24.20 -12.29
C PRO A 182 23.18 24.73 -13.68
N ASP A 183 23.99 25.67 -14.16
CA ASP A 183 24.01 26.15 -15.53
C ASP A 183 24.39 25.01 -16.49
N ARG A 184 23.64 24.91 -17.60
CA ARG A 184 23.88 23.93 -18.66
C ARG A 184 25.02 24.46 -19.52
N ARG A 185 26.15 23.73 -19.64
CA ARG A 185 26.91 23.59 -20.91
C ARG A 185 28.18 22.72 -20.80
N ARG A 186 28.32 21.86 -21.82
CA ARG A 186 29.53 21.16 -22.36
C ARG A 186 30.07 20.05 -21.45
N GLY A 187 30.23 18.79 -21.87
CA GLY A 187 30.17 18.15 -23.18
C GLY A 187 31.16 16.98 -23.12
N ALA A 188 30.68 15.75 -22.91
CA ALA A 188 31.51 14.55 -22.87
C ALA A 188 30.98 13.53 -23.87
N ARG A 189 31.81 13.17 -24.86
CA ARG A 189 31.66 11.95 -25.66
C ARG A 189 32.70 10.94 -25.15
N PRO A 190 32.34 9.71 -24.78
CA PRO A 190 33.34 8.66 -24.60
C PRO A 190 33.64 7.99 -25.94
N ARG A 191 34.93 7.92 -26.29
CA ARG A 191 35.49 7.05 -27.33
C ARG A 191 35.55 5.63 -26.78
N ILE A 192 34.84 4.70 -27.42
CA ILE A 192 35.04 3.26 -27.26
C ILE A 192 35.94 2.85 -28.42
N ASP A 193 37.13 2.32 -28.13
CA ASP A 193 37.93 1.62 -29.14
C ASP A 193 38.05 0.14 -28.75
N ARG A 194 37.66 -0.73 -29.69
CA ARG A 194 37.66 -2.19 -29.57
C ARG A 194 38.71 -2.73 -30.53
N GLY A 195 39.68 -3.47 -29.97
CA GLY A 195 40.16 -4.72 -30.56
C GLY A 195 41.39 -4.67 -31.48
N GLY A 196 42.17 -5.75 -31.37
CA GLY A 196 43.33 -6.09 -32.20
C GLY A 196 44.57 -6.22 -31.31
N GLY A 197 44.91 -7.38 -30.76
CA GLY A 197 45.27 -8.58 -31.50
C GLY A 197 46.79 -8.59 -31.63
N GLY A 198 47.48 -9.42 -30.83
CA GLY A 198 48.95 -9.42 -30.81
C GLY A 198 49.51 -10.47 -29.87
N ASP A 199 49.54 -11.69 -30.38
CA ASP A 199 50.20 -12.89 -29.85
C ASP A 199 51.69 -12.65 -29.52
N ARG A 200 52.15 -13.14 -28.36
CA ARG A 200 53.50 -13.69 -28.20
C ARG A 200 53.69 -14.38 -26.83
N ALA A 201 53.86 -15.68 -26.92
CA ALA A 201 54.42 -16.54 -25.89
C ALA A 201 55.87 -16.17 -25.56
N THR A 202 56.22 -16.22 -24.27
CA THR A 202 57.49 -16.76 -23.77
C THR A 202 57.30 -17.08 -22.29
N GLY A 203 57.43 -18.36 -21.93
CA GLY A 203 57.46 -18.80 -20.56
C GLY A 203 58.81 -18.52 -19.89
N CYS A 204 58.80 -18.48 -18.56
CA CYS A 204 59.87 -19.04 -17.73
C CYS A 204 59.34 -19.14 -16.29
N GLY A 205 59.36 -20.34 -15.73
CA GLY A 205 59.01 -20.59 -14.34
C GLY A 205 60.19 -20.43 -13.38
N ALA A 206 59.86 -20.45 -12.09
CA ALA A 206 60.67 -20.75 -10.89
C ALA A 206 60.22 -19.78 -9.79
N ARG A 207 59.88 -20.15 -8.56
CA ARG A 207 59.88 -21.40 -7.79
C ARG A 207 58.89 -21.19 -6.65
#